data_AF-A0A524P2S2-F1
#
_entry.id   AF-A0A524P2S2-F1
#
_cell.length_a   1.000
_cell.length_b   1.000
_cell.length_c   1.000
_cell.angle_alpha   90.00
_cell.angle_beta   90.00
_cell.angle_gamma   90.00
#
_symmetry.space_group_name_H-M   'P 1'
#
loop_
_entity.id
_entity.type
_entity.pdbx_description
1 polymer ?
#
loop_
_entity_poly.entity_id
_entity_poly.type
_entity_poly.pdbx_seq_one_letter_code
_entity_poly.pdbx_strand_id
1 'polypeptide(L)'
;MLAPPTLPIPMDAVPQALRRFVDPKGPAAARMMAARGMVPVKGGDLVLLLVQLTADADSGVSKSAADTLRALPEGVLLPACNEALHPAVFHEVALRFSTNDDVLERLAQNHAVADATIAV
;
A
#
# COMPACT_ATOMS: atom_id res chain seq x y z
N MET A 1 -6.75 -1.74 24.00
CA MET A 1 -5.86 -2.19 22.91
C MET A 1 -6.20 -1.33 21.70
N LEU A 2 -5.21 -0.70 21.07
CA LEU A 2 -5.44 0.05 19.83
C LEU A 2 -5.71 -0.97 18.70
N ALA A 3 -6.81 -0.82 17.98
CA ALA A 3 -7.13 -1.72 16.87
C ALA A 3 -6.24 -1.36 15.66
N PRO A 4 -5.52 -2.33 15.06
CA PRO A 4 -4.71 -2.05 13.88
C PRO A 4 -5.62 -1.69 12.69
N PRO A 5 -5.22 -0.73 11.84
CA PRO A 5 -5.90 -0.48 10.58
C PRO A 5 -5.88 -1.73 9.69
N THR A 6 -6.94 -1.97 8.93
CA THR A 6 -7.09 -3.17 8.10
C THR A 6 -7.16 -2.84 6.61
N LEU A 7 -6.68 -3.76 5.79
CA LEU A 7 -6.98 -3.81 4.36
C LEU A 7 -8.17 -4.76 4.06
N PRO A 8 -8.83 -4.61 2.90
CA PRO A 8 -8.70 -3.49 1.97
C PRO A 8 -9.28 -2.20 2.56
N ILE A 9 -8.73 -1.03 2.19
CA ILE A 9 -9.33 0.25 2.58
C ILE A 9 -10.69 0.42 1.88
N PRO A 10 -11.66 1.13 2.50
CA PRO A 10 -12.92 1.46 1.87
C PRO A 10 -12.74 2.18 0.52
N MET A 11 -13.57 1.85 -0.47
CA MET A 11 -13.43 2.38 -1.83
C MET A 11 -13.62 3.91 -1.94
N ASP A 12 -14.36 4.51 -1.02
CA ASP A 12 -14.51 5.96 -0.90
C ASP A 12 -13.22 6.64 -0.41
N ALA A 13 -12.40 5.95 0.39
CA ALA A 13 -11.07 6.38 0.82
C ALA A 13 -9.97 6.19 -0.25
N VAL A 14 -10.23 5.40 -1.30
CA VAL A 14 -9.31 5.27 -2.46
C VAL A 14 -9.44 6.52 -3.35
N PRO A 15 -8.31 7.18 -3.73
CA PRO A 15 -8.32 8.27 -4.71
C PRO A 15 -9.04 7.88 -6.01
N GLN A 16 -9.88 8.76 -6.53
CA GLN A 16 -10.76 8.46 -7.68
C GLN A 16 -9.99 7.92 -8.90
N ALA A 17 -8.79 8.46 -9.16
CA ALA A 17 -7.94 8.05 -10.26
C ALA A 17 -7.44 6.59 -10.18
N LEU A 18 -7.39 6.03 -8.97
CA LEU A 18 -6.89 4.67 -8.69
C LEU A 18 -8.01 3.63 -8.67
N ARG A 19 -9.27 4.03 -8.45
CA ARG A 19 -10.40 3.09 -8.24
C ARG A 19 -10.55 2.06 -9.36
N ARG A 20 -10.34 2.46 -10.62
CA ARG A 20 -10.40 1.55 -11.79
C ARG A 20 -9.41 0.38 -11.73
N PHE A 21 -8.37 0.49 -10.91
CA PHE A 21 -7.32 -0.51 -10.77
C PHE A 21 -7.46 -1.38 -9.51
N VAL A 22 -8.31 -1.00 -8.56
CA VAL A 22 -8.47 -1.72 -7.28
C VAL A 22 -9.89 -2.18 -7.01
N ASP A 23 -10.87 -1.75 -7.81
CA ASP A 23 -12.25 -2.19 -7.66
C ASP A 23 -12.35 -3.71 -7.88
N PRO A 24 -12.77 -4.49 -6.87
CA PRO A 24 -12.89 -5.95 -7.00
C PRO A 24 -13.95 -6.35 -8.04
N LYS A 25 -14.92 -5.49 -8.34
CA LYS A 25 -15.92 -5.69 -9.41
C LYS A 25 -15.42 -5.25 -10.79
N GLY A 26 -14.26 -4.58 -10.85
CA GLY A 26 -13.61 -4.17 -12.09
C GLY A 26 -12.94 -5.33 -12.84
N PRO A 27 -12.37 -5.08 -14.02
CA PRO A 27 -11.70 -6.10 -14.82
C PRO A 27 -10.46 -6.67 -14.11
N ALA A 28 -10.37 -7.99 -13.99
CA ALA A 28 -9.22 -8.68 -13.38
C ALA A 28 -7.88 -8.31 -14.07
N ALA A 29 -7.89 -8.13 -15.39
CA ALA A 29 -6.71 -7.69 -16.14
C ALA A 29 -6.20 -6.31 -15.71
N ALA A 30 -7.09 -5.37 -15.37
CA ALA A 30 -6.70 -4.04 -14.90
C ALA A 30 -6.02 -4.11 -13.53
N ARG A 31 -6.57 -4.91 -12.60
CA ARG A 31 -5.98 -5.16 -11.29
C ARG A 31 -4.62 -5.87 -11.40
N MET A 32 -4.53 -6.87 -12.27
CA MET A 32 -3.26 -7.57 -12.53
C MET A 32 -2.19 -6.65 -13.12
N MET A 33 -2.53 -5.75 -14.06
CA MET A 33 -1.57 -4.76 -14.58
C MET A 33 -1.08 -3.82 -13.49
N ALA A 34 -1.99 -3.34 -12.64
CA ALA A 34 -1.66 -2.50 -11.49
C ALA A 34 -0.79 -3.22 -10.45
N ALA A 35 -1.11 -4.47 -10.13
CA ALA A 35 -0.35 -5.32 -9.22
C ALA A 35 1.09 -5.58 -9.72
N ARG A 36 1.34 -5.47 -11.03
CA ARG A 36 2.68 -5.58 -11.65
C ARG A 36 3.37 -4.23 -11.84
N GLY A 37 2.78 -3.13 -11.36
CA GLY A 37 3.32 -1.77 -11.55
C GLY A 37 3.29 -1.28 -13.00
N MET A 38 2.49 -1.90 -13.88
CA MET A 38 2.41 -1.57 -15.31
C MET A 38 1.39 -0.48 -15.63
N VAL A 39 1.16 0.44 -14.70
CA VAL A 39 0.19 1.54 -14.83
C VAL A 39 0.90 2.88 -14.67
N PRO A 40 0.38 3.98 -15.24
CA PRO A 40 1.01 5.29 -15.14
C PRO A 40 0.71 5.95 -13.77
N VAL A 41 1.01 5.26 -12.68
CA VAL A 41 0.85 5.71 -11.28
C VAL A 41 2.23 5.74 -10.62
N LYS A 42 2.50 6.75 -9.79
CA LYS A 42 3.84 7.01 -9.22
C LYS A 42 3.74 7.43 -7.75
N GLY A 43 4.87 7.46 -7.05
CA GLY A 43 4.95 7.99 -5.68
C GLY A 43 4.06 7.23 -4.69
N GLY A 44 3.52 7.93 -3.70
CA GLY A 44 2.61 7.34 -2.71
C GLY A 44 1.36 6.71 -3.30
N ASP A 45 0.83 7.22 -4.42
CA ASP A 45 -0.32 6.60 -5.10
C ASP A 45 0.02 5.19 -5.62
N LEU A 46 1.26 4.96 -6.07
CA LEU A 46 1.71 3.62 -6.49
C LEU A 46 1.83 2.69 -5.29
N VAL A 47 2.35 3.20 -4.16
CA VAL A 47 2.46 2.41 -2.92
C VAL A 47 1.08 2.05 -2.39
N LEU A 48 0.14 3.01 -2.30
CA LEU A 48 -1.24 2.77 -1.91
C LEU A 48 -1.89 1.72 -2.82
N LEU A 49 -1.72 1.86 -4.14
CA LEU A 49 -2.27 0.95 -5.13
C LEU A 49 -1.78 -0.49 -4.90
N LEU A 50 -0.46 -0.68 -4.77
CA LEU A 50 0.14 -1.98 -4.56
C LEU A 50 -0.28 -2.58 -3.22
N VAL A 51 -0.24 -1.79 -2.15
CA VAL A 51 -0.65 -2.23 -0.81
C VAL A 51 -2.13 -2.67 -0.81
N GLN A 52 -3.03 -1.87 -1.38
CA GLN A 52 -4.45 -2.21 -1.50
C GLN A 52 -4.66 -3.54 -2.23
N LEU A 53 -3.92 -3.78 -3.32
CA LEU A 53 -4.02 -4.99 -4.11
C LEU A 53 -3.44 -6.23 -3.41
N THR A 54 -2.63 -6.07 -2.35
CA THR A 54 -2.20 -7.23 -1.55
C THR A 54 -3.34 -7.92 -0.81
N ALA A 55 -4.50 -7.26 -0.67
CA ALA A 55 -5.72 -7.83 -0.11
C ALA A 55 -6.75 -8.27 -1.19
N ASP A 56 -6.34 -8.33 -2.46
CA ASP A 56 -7.23 -8.80 -3.54
C ASP A 56 -7.62 -10.28 -3.30
N ALA A 57 -8.89 -10.60 -3.59
CA ALA A 57 -9.42 -11.95 -3.46
C ALA A 57 -8.81 -12.94 -4.48
N ASP A 58 -8.32 -12.43 -5.61
CA ASP A 58 -7.52 -13.19 -6.56
C ASP A 58 -6.08 -13.34 -6.04
N SER A 59 -5.69 -14.58 -5.71
CA SER A 59 -4.36 -14.88 -5.15
C SER A 59 -3.20 -14.56 -6.09
N GLY A 60 -3.44 -14.55 -7.41
CA GLY A 60 -2.45 -14.15 -8.40
C GLY A 60 -2.21 -12.64 -8.39
N VAL A 61 -3.28 -11.84 -8.24
CA VAL A 61 -3.20 -10.38 -8.11
C VAL A 61 -2.50 -10.01 -6.80
N SER A 62 -2.96 -10.57 -5.67
CA SER A 62 -2.39 -10.23 -4.36
C SER A 62 -0.93 -10.62 -4.22
N LYS A 63 -0.54 -11.79 -4.73
CA LYS A 63 0.88 -12.19 -4.78
C LYS A 63 1.71 -11.25 -5.66
N SER A 64 1.23 -10.92 -6.86
CA SER A 64 1.96 -10.03 -7.78
C SER A 64 2.16 -8.64 -7.17
N ALA A 65 1.15 -8.11 -6.48
CA ALA A 65 1.22 -6.82 -5.80
C ALA A 65 2.23 -6.85 -4.64
N ALA A 66 2.24 -7.91 -3.83
CA ALA A 66 3.19 -8.08 -2.75
C ALA A 66 4.64 -8.19 -3.25
N ASP A 67 4.86 -8.96 -4.32
CA ASP A 67 6.18 -9.13 -4.95
C ASP A 67 6.67 -7.79 -5.54
N THR A 68 5.79 -7.06 -6.24
CA THR A 68 6.10 -5.75 -6.82
C THR A 68 6.38 -4.70 -5.74
N LEU A 69 5.58 -4.67 -4.67
CA LEU A 69 5.79 -3.77 -3.54
C LEU A 69 7.16 -3.98 -2.89
N ARG A 70 7.54 -5.25 -2.66
CA ARG A 70 8.85 -5.60 -2.08
C ARG A 70 10.02 -5.19 -2.98
N ALA A 71 9.82 -5.20 -4.30
CA ALA A 71 10.83 -4.85 -5.29
C ALA A 71 10.88 -3.35 -5.62
N LEU A 72 10.07 -2.50 -4.96
CA LEU A 72 10.11 -1.06 -5.21
C LEU A 72 11.50 -0.49 -4.87
N PRO A 73 12.05 0.38 -5.73
CA PRO A 73 13.25 1.12 -5.39
C PRO A 73 13.02 1.99 -4.15
N GLU A 74 14.06 2.14 -3.31
CA GLU A 74 14.03 3.01 -2.13
C GLU A 74 13.66 4.46 -2.48
N GLY A 75 14.10 4.95 -3.65
CA GLY A 75 13.75 6.27 -4.17
C GLY A 75 12.25 6.47 -4.48
N VAL A 76 11.44 5.41 -4.41
CA VAL A 76 9.97 5.45 -4.48
C VAL A 76 9.36 5.16 -3.11
N LEU A 77 9.84 4.11 -2.43
CA LEU A 77 9.28 3.66 -1.15
C LEU A 77 9.50 4.67 -0.01
N LEU A 78 10.74 5.16 0.14
CA LEU A 78 11.09 6.04 1.26
C LEU A 78 10.40 7.42 1.17
N PRO A 79 10.27 8.08 0.00
CA PRO A 79 9.45 9.28 -0.11
C PRO A 79 7.97 9.04 0.23
N ALA A 80 7.39 7.92 -0.21
CA ALA A 80 5.99 7.59 0.07
C ALA A 80 5.71 7.42 1.57
N CYS A 81 6.69 6.97 2.35
CA CYS A 81 6.58 6.86 3.81
C CYS A 81 6.42 8.23 4.51
N ASN A 82 6.74 9.33 3.84
CA ASN A 82 6.57 10.70 4.35
C ASN A 82 5.32 11.40 3.81
N GLU A 83 4.59 10.77 2.88
CA GLU A 83 3.36 11.34 2.30
C GLU A 83 2.17 11.18 3.25
N ALA A 84 1.04 11.82 2.92
CA ALA A 84 -0.22 11.65 3.62
C ALA A 84 -1.07 10.57 2.95
N LEU A 85 -0.84 9.31 3.30
CA LEU A 85 -1.61 8.15 2.81
C LEU A 85 -2.54 7.62 3.91
N HIS A 86 -3.47 6.74 3.51
CA HIS A 86 -4.38 6.11 4.47
C HIS A 86 -3.59 5.27 5.50
N PRO A 87 -3.92 5.29 6.81
CA PRO A 87 -3.13 4.62 7.86
C PRO A 87 -2.92 3.12 7.64
N ALA A 88 -3.89 2.43 7.04
CA ALA A 88 -3.75 1.01 6.67
C ALA A 88 -2.68 0.74 5.61
N VAL A 89 -2.35 1.72 4.77
CA VAL A 89 -1.24 1.61 3.83
C VAL A 89 0.06 1.52 4.61
N PHE A 90 0.25 2.41 5.59
CA PHE A 90 1.45 2.43 6.43
C PHE A 90 1.56 1.22 7.34
N HIS A 91 0.44 0.74 7.88
CA HIS A 91 0.42 -0.50 8.65
C HIS A 91 1.02 -1.67 7.87
N GLU A 92 0.55 -1.87 6.64
CA GLU A 92 1.03 -2.97 5.80
C GLU A 92 2.45 -2.78 5.26
N VAL A 93 2.89 -1.52 5.09
CA VAL A 93 4.30 -1.21 4.81
C VAL A 93 5.17 -1.57 6.02
N ALA A 94 4.80 -1.15 7.23
CA ALA A 94 5.54 -1.47 8.44
C ALA A 94 5.67 -2.99 8.67
N LEU A 95 4.59 -3.75 8.45
CA LEU A 95 4.62 -5.21 8.57
C LEU A 95 5.54 -5.87 7.54
N ARG A 96 5.53 -5.39 6.28
CA ARG A 96 6.34 -5.98 5.19
C ARG A 96 7.81 -5.61 5.26
N PHE A 97 8.11 -4.44 5.79
CA PHE A 97 9.45 -3.88 5.89
C PHE A 97 9.90 -3.75 7.35
N SER A 98 9.47 -4.67 8.21
CA SER A 98 9.72 -4.66 9.66
C SER A 98 11.19 -4.80 10.07
N THR A 99 12.06 -5.13 9.12
CA THR A 99 13.52 -5.18 9.33
C THR A 99 14.27 -4.10 8.55
N ASN A 100 13.55 -3.08 8.03
CA ASN A 100 14.14 -1.95 7.31
C ASN A 100 14.02 -0.70 8.18
N ASP A 101 15.13 -0.34 8.84
CA ASP A 101 15.18 0.77 9.79
C ASP A 101 14.81 2.11 9.15
N ASP A 102 15.21 2.37 7.90
CA ASP A 102 14.90 3.62 7.19
C ASP A 102 13.38 3.78 6.93
N VAL A 103 12.70 2.67 6.62
CA VAL A 103 11.24 2.67 6.46
C VAL A 103 10.57 2.93 7.81
N LEU A 104 10.98 2.20 8.85
CA LEU A 104 10.38 2.32 10.18
C LEU A 104 10.60 3.70 10.80
N GLU A 105 11.79 4.29 10.66
CA GLU A 105 12.10 5.63 11.15
C GLU A 105 11.17 6.68 10.51
N ARG A 106 11.00 6.62 9.19
CA ARG A 106 10.12 7.55 8.45
C ARG A 106 8.66 7.42 8.86
N LEU A 107 8.19 6.18 9.00
CA LEU A 107 6.82 5.92 9.46
C LEU A 107 6.62 6.43 10.91
N ALA A 108 7.59 6.24 11.80
CA ALA A 108 7.52 6.74 13.17
C ALA A 108 7.44 8.28 13.26
N GLN A 109 7.96 8.99 12.26
CA GLN A 109 7.91 10.45 12.17
C GLN A 109 6.66 10.97 11.43
N ASN A 110 5.88 10.10 10.78
CA ASN A 110 4.74 10.48 9.98
C ASN A 110 3.44 10.50 10.80
N HIS A 111 2.85 11.68 10.99
CA HIS A 111 1.61 11.88 11.74
C HIS A 111 0.37 11.18 11.16
N ALA A 112 0.40 10.72 9.91
CA ALA A 112 -0.68 9.94 9.31
C ALA A 112 -0.61 8.44 9.68
N VAL A 113 0.48 7.99 10.31
CA VAL A 113 0.63 6.62 10.80
C VAL A 113 -0.19 6.44 12.08
N ALA A 114 -1.00 5.38 12.12
CA ALA A 114 -1.79 5.08 13.31
C ALA A 114 -0.91 4.61 14.47
N ASP A 115 -1.22 5.00 15.71
CA ASP A 115 -0.51 4.57 16.92
C ASP A 115 -0.34 3.05 17.00
N ALA A 116 -1.37 2.28 16.59
CA ALA A 116 -1.33 0.82 16.55
C ALA A 116 -0.22 0.25 15.64
N THR A 117 0.25 1.03 14.66
CA THR A 117 1.35 0.68 13.75
C THR A 117 2.72 0.99 14.34
N ILE A 118 2.81 1.92 15.29
CA ILE A 118 4.06 2.21 16.01
C ILE A 118 4.27 1.23 17.16
N ALA A 119 3.17 0.67 17.69
CA ALA A 119 3.18 -0.27 18.81
C ALA A 119 3.42 -1.74 18.41
N VAL A 120 3.66 -2.05 17.13
CA VAL A 120 3.95 -3.42 16.63
C VAL A 120 5.43 -3.76 16.62
#